data_AF-A0A954J461-F1
#
_entry.id   AF-A0A954J461-F1
#
_cell.length_a   1.000
_cell.length_b   1.000
_cell.length_c   1.000
_cell.angle_alpha   90.00
_cell.angle_beta   90.00
_cell.angle_gamma   90.00
#
_symmetry.space_group_name_H-M   'P 1'
#
loop_
_entity.id
_entity.type
_entity.pdbx_description
1 polymer ?
#
loop_
_entity_poly.entity_id
_entity_poly.type
_entity_poly.pdbx_seq_one_letter_code
_entity_poly.pdbx_strand_id
1 'polypeptide(L)'
;MSKRVLLAGVLLAAPVFAASSLLQQAEPVLKESDHQKIGKLIKDCVDAKLDGGRGQVEAETELLDGLQKWEKKKQLDGKEALAFPLDLERSIWFSNDYSKVKGVKKGKVATVEFTTSFSEGAQHEYAVWVPSKYNPRESYALVLAIPDAGEKVDAHITEQWTFGDFRDGAIIAAVPMPDDASLWAQIGESGKPGGAALTLTLLGELTRNYAVDFDRIYLAGRGAGVAAAVQLASLFPDRFAGVIGRAGDVGETSTENFRGVPTFFAGAGSRATAFAEACKASGADNCRLAPEGKEEDIWAWMAENPRRPYASEIHLLAGSPFPNKAYWVELPPSDGSVVNRVHGKADRATNTVTVEAEGARYCFLYFNDQLVDLDQPVKVVINGVEHVDTLPRNLRTLTTWLYRSGSDPGKSFVASKRYDIPAKEKSE
;
A
#
# COMPACT_ATOMS: atom_id res chain seq x y z
N MET A 1 32.51 -44.65 -56.36
CA MET A 1 31.83 -45.21 -55.17
C MET A 1 32.59 -44.78 -53.93
N SER A 2 32.11 -43.78 -53.20
CA SER A 2 32.60 -43.51 -51.84
C SER A 2 31.50 -42.82 -51.05
N LYS A 3 31.16 -43.44 -49.91
CA LYS A 3 30.08 -43.09 -49.00
C LYS A 3 30.44 -41.81 -48.24
N ARG A 4 29.56 -40.80 -48.26
CA ARG A 4 29.61 -39.69 -47.31
C ARG A 4 28.73 -40.03 -46.11
N VAL A 5 29.38 -40.08 -44.95
CA VAL A 5 28.79 -40.26 -43.61
C VAL A 5 28.01 -38.99 -43.24
N LEU A 6 26.74 -39.14 -42.84
CA LEU A 6 25.97 -38.11 -42.18
C LEU A 6 26.51 -37.92 -40.75
N LEU A 7 26.94 -36.71 -40.41
CA LEU A 7 26.98 -36.27 -39.01
C LEU A 7 25.61 -35.68 -38.67
N ALA A 8 24.90 -36.32 -37.75
CA ALA A 8 23.71 -35.77 -37.11
C ALA A 8 24.14 -34.69 -36.11
N GLY A 9 23.85 -33.43 -36.41
CA GLY A 9 23.96 -32.33 -35.47
C GLY A 9 22.79 -32.37 -34.50
N VAL A 10 23.08 -32.62 -33.22
CA VAL A 10 22.14 -32.44 -32.11
C VAL A 10 21.91 -30.93 -31.95
N LEU A 11 20.73 -30.44 -32.37
CA LEU A 11 20.26 -29.12 -31.96
C LEU A 11 19.85 -29.18 -30.49
N LEU A 12 20.70 -28.65 -29.62
CA LEU A 12 20.32 -28.26 -28.27
C LEU A 12 19.33 -27.10 -28.37
N ALA A 13 18.06 -27.38 -28.13
CA ALA A 13 17.05 -26.35 -27.93
C ALA A 13 17.39 -25.57 -26.65
N ALA A 14 17.84 -24.33 -26.80
CA ALA A 14 17.96 -23.40 -25.69
C ALA A 14 16.54 -23.14 -25.13
N PRO A 15 16.35 -23.15 -23.80
CA PRO A 15 15.06 -22.82 -23.23
C PRO A 15 14.76 -21.36 -23.56
N VAL A 16 13.65 -21.14 -24.25
CA VAL A 16 13.02 -19.83 -24.39
C VAL A 16 12.65 -19.40 -22.98
N PHE A 17 13.51 -18.63 -22.34
CA PHE A 17 13.12 -17.83 -21.20
C PHE A 17 11.97 -16.95 -21.69
N ALA A 18 10.77 -17.25 -21.21
CA ALA A 18 9.64 -16.34 -21.31
C ALA A 18 10.15 -14.99 -20.83
N ALA A 19 10.22 -14.04 -21.75
CA ALA A 19 10.54 -12.67 -21.42
C ALA A 19 9.58 -12.27 -20.29
N SER A 20 10.12 -12.08 -19.09
CA SER A 20 9.42 -11.37 -18.03
C SER A 20 8.87 -10.12 -18.67
N SER A 21 7.56 -10.04 -18.80
CA SER A 21 6.87 -8.81 -19.09
C SER A 21 7.22 -7.87 -17.94
N LEU A 22 8.28 -7.08 -18.13
CA LEU A 22 8.43 -5.81 -17.44
C LEU A 22 7.12 -5.08 -17.74
N LEU A 23 6.19 -5.16 -16.78
CA LEU A 23 5.00 -4.34 -16.75
C LEU A 23 5.51 -2.91 -16.90
N GLN A 24 5.35 -2.37 -18.10
CA GLN A 24 5.57 -0.96 -18.35
C GLN A 24 4.55 -0.26 -17.47
N GLN A 25 5.00 0.21 -16.29
CA GLN A 25 4.15 1.00 -15.40
C GLN A 25 3.61 2.14 -16.25
N ALA A 26 2.29 2.24 -16.33
CA ALA A 26 1.67 3.37 -17.00
C ALA A 26 2.20 4.65 -16.32
N GLU A 27 2.67 5.60 -17.11
CA GLU A 27 3.21 6.86 -16.60
C GLU A 27 2.14 7.96 -16.68
N PRO A 28 2.19 8.98 -15.81
CA PRO A 28 1.36 10.17 -15.93
C PRO A 28 1.49 10.82 -17.31
N VAL A 29 0.38 11.26 -17.91
CA VAL A 29 0.40 11.85 -19.25
C VAL A 29 0.68 13.36 -19.25
N LEU A 30 0.49 14.01 -18.10
CA LEU A 30 0.77 15.42 -17.90
C LEU A 30 2.19 15.68 -17.42
N LYS A 31 2.62 16.94 -17.57
CA LYS A 31 3.94 17.38 -17.12
C LYS A 31 3.93 17.63 -15.61
N GLU A 32 5.08 17.46 -14.98
CA GLU A 32 5.28 17.75 -13.55
C GLU A 32 4.72 19.10 -13.11
N SER A 33 4.92 20.16 -13.90
CA SER A 33 4.43 21.51 -13.57
C SER A 33 2.90 21.60 -13.52
N ASP A 34 2.19 20.70 -14.21
CA ASP A 34 0.74 20.60 -14.14
C ASP A 34 0.34 19.87 -12.86
N HIS A 35 1.04 18.80 -12.50
CA HIS A 35 0.82 18.08 -11.24
C HIS A 35 1.05 18.95 -10.02
N GLN A 36 2.10 19.76 -10.02
CA GLN A 36 2.42 20.72 -8.94
C GLN A 36 1.31 21.75 -8.72
N LYS A 37 0.70 22.25 -9.81
CA LYS A 37 -0.40 23.22 -9.71
C LYS A 37 -1.63 22.61 -9.06
N ILE A 38 -2.03 21.42 -9.50
CA ILE A 38 -3.16 20.72 -8.88
C ILE A 38 -2.81 20.25 -7.47
N GLY A 39 -1.57 19.82 -7.23
CA GLY A 39 -1.08 19.45 -5.90
C GLY A 39 -1.22 20.61 -4.90
N LYS A 40 -0.92 21.84 -5.31
CA LYS A 40 -1.19 23.03 -4.48
C LYS A 40 -2.67 23.18 -4.14
N LEU A 41 -3.57 23.02 -5.11
CA LEU A 41 -5.02 23.12 -4.87
C LEU A 41 -5.54 22.00 -3.96
N ILE A 42 -5.02 20.78 -4.12
CA ILE A 42 -5.29 19.66 -3.21
C ILE A 42 -4.81 19.98 -1.80
N LYS A 43 -3.61 20.56 -1.67
CA LYS A 43 -3.08 21.02 -0.37
C LYS A 43 -4.00 22.03 0.28
N ASP A 44 -4.45 23.03 -0.47
CA ASP A 44 -5.37 24.06 0.03
C ASP A 44 -6.70 23.43 0.53
N CYS A 45 -7.22 22.41 -0.17
CA CYS A 45 -8.38 21.62 0.26
C CYS A 45 -8.14 20.89 1.59
N VAL A 46 -7.00 20.19 1.71
CA VAL A 46 -6.63 19.44 2.92
C VAL A 46 -6.39 20.38 4.10
N ASP A 47 -5.66 21.47 3.90
CA ASP A 47 -5.38 22.47 4.94
C ASP A 47 -6.69 23.12 5.43
N ALA A 48 -7.60 23.49 4.52
CA ALA A 48 -8.92 24.01 4.89
C ALA A 48 -9.75 22.99 5.67
N LYS A 49 -9.64 21.70 5.34
CA LYS A 49 -10.30 20.62 6.08
C LYS A 49 -9.74 20.47 7.49
N LEU A 50 -8.43 20.56 7.65
CA LEU A 50 -7.74 20.48 8.93
C LEU A 50 -8.01 21.72 9.81
N ASP A 51 -8.20 22.92 9.23
CA ASP A 51 -8.61 24.15 9.93
C ASP A 51 -10.15 24.21 10.17
N GLY A 52 -10.74 23.08 10.58
CA GLY A 52 -12.15 22.98 10.95
C GLY A 52 -13.14 23.17 9.79
N GLY A 53 -12.69 23.10 8.54
CA GLY A 53 -13.52 23.23 7.33
C GLY A 53 -13.77 24.66 6.87
N ARG A 54 -13.12 25.67 7.47
CA ARG A 54 -13.23 27.06 7.02
C ARG A 54 -12.61 27.20 5.62
N GLY A 55 -13.37 27.73 4.66
CA GLY A 55 -12.90 27.90 3.28
C GLY A 55 -12.88 26.60 2.44
N GLN A 56 -13.32 25.46 2.98
CA GLN A 56 -13.26 24.17 2.28
C GLN A 56 -14.01 24.19 0.94
N VAL A 57 -15.21 24.80 0.89
CA VAL A 57 -16.01 24.87 -0.35
C VAL A 57 -15.32 25.71 -1.42
N GLU A 58 -14.66 26.79 -1.02
CA GLU A 58 -13.90 27.65 -1.94
C GLU A 58 -12.69 26.90 -2.49
N ALA A 59 -11.90 26.26 -1.63
CA ALA A 59 -10.76 25.43 -2.05
C ALA A 59 -11.17 24.29 -2.99
N GLU A 60 -12.27 23.58 -2.70
CA GLU A 60 -12.80 22.52 -3.58
C GLU A 60 -13.28 23.06 -4.94
N THR A 61 -13.80 24.29 -4.96
CA THR A 61 -14.19 24.97 -6.22
C THR A 61 -12.95 25.33 -7.04
N GLU A 62 -11.90 25.85 -6.41
CA GLU A 62 -10.64 26.14 -7.11
C GLU A 62 -9.98 24.87 -7.65
N LEU A 63 -10.02 23.77 -6.89
CA LEU A 63 -9.57 22.46 -7.35
C LEU A 63 -10.34 22.00 -8.59
N LEU A 64 -11.67 22.13 -8.60
CA LEU A 64 -12.50 21.80 -9.75
C LEU A 64 -12.12 22.64 -10.97
N ASP A 65 -11.96 23.96 -10.82
CA ASP A 65 -11.53 24.86 -11.89
C ASP A 65 -10.13 24.51 -12.40
N GLY A 66 -9.24 24.07 -11.52
CA GLY A 66 -7.92 23.54 -11.85
C GLY A 66 -8.00 22.31 -12.74
N LEU A 67 -8.81 21.33 -12.35
CA LEU A 67 -9.03 20.09 -13.09
C LEU A 67 -9.68 20.35 -14.46
N GLN A 68 -10.66 21.26 -14.55
CA GLN A 68 -11.26 21.67 -15.84
C GLN A 68 -10.25 22.33 -16.80
N LYS A 69 -9.18 22.94 -16.28
CA LYS A 69 -8.09 23.44 -17.12
C LYS A 69 -7.22 22.30 -17.68
N TRP A 70 -7.09 21.17 -16.98
CA TRP A 70 -6.42 19.99 -17.52
C TRP A 70 -7.18 19.42 -18.72
N GLU A 71 -8.51 19.38 -18.68
CA GLU A 71 -9.37 18.82 -19.75
C GLU A 71 -9.16 19.53 -21.11
N LYS A 72 -8.68 20.77 -21.10
CA LYS A 72 -8.32 21.54 -22.30
C LYS A 72 -6.98 21.14 -22.91
N LYS A 73 -6.19 20.30 -22.24
CA LYS A 73 -4.88 19.86 -22.70
C LYS A 73 -5.03 18.69 -23.66
N LYS A 74 -4.28 18.76 -24.76
CA LYS A 74 -4.29 17.72 -25.80
C LYS A 74 -3.93 16.33 -25.27
N GLN A 75 -3.12 16.25 -24.22
CA GLN A 75 -2.70 14.99 -23.59
C GLN A 75 -3.86 14.17 -23.03
N LEU A 76 -4.97 14.82 -22.66
CA LEU A 76 -6.13 14.15 -22.07
C LEU A 76 -7.16 13.71 -23.12
N ASP A 77 -6.94 14.05 -24.39
CA ASP A 77 -7.81 13.68 -25.51
C ASP A 77 -9.30 14.00 -25.27
N GLY A 78 -9.58 15.13 -24.61
CA GLY A 78 -10.94 15.57 -24.29
C GLY A 78 -11.65 14.77 -23.18
N LYS A 79 -10.96 13.84 -22.51
CA LYS A 79 -11.50 13.15 -21.33
C LYS A 79 -11.46 14.02 -20.09
N GLU A 80 -12.37 13.72 -19.15
CA GLU A 80 -12.42 14.33 -17.82
C GLU A 80 -11.09 14.15 -17.08
N ALA A 81 -10.67 15.15 -16.31
CA ALA A 81 -9.42 15.06 -15.55
C ALA A 81 -9.43 13.92 -14.52
N LEU A 82 -10.62 13.59 -13.99
CA LEU A 82 -10.80 12.49 -13.05
C LEU A 82 -10.60 11.09 -13.68
N ALA A 83 -10.48 10.99 -15.00
CA ALA A 83 -10.19 9.75 -15.71
C ALA A 83 -8.70 9.34 -15.67
N PHE A 84 -7.84 10.16 -15.07
CA PHE A 84 -6.38 10.00 -15.07
C PHE A 84 -5.84 9.79 -13.65
N PRO A 85 -6.07 8.62 -13.03
CA PRO A 85 -5.69 8.35 -11.64
C PRO A 85 -4.19 8.52 -11.38
N LEU A 86 -3.31 8.18 -12.32
CA LEU A 86 -1.86 8.35 -12.15
C LEU A 86 -1.45 9.83 -12.08
N ASP A 87 -2.08 10.70 -12.90
CA ASP A 87 -1.86 12.14 -12.83
C ASP A 87 -2.43 12.74 -11.54
N LEU A 88 -3.58 12.24 -11.06
CA LEU A 88 -4.15 12.62 -9.77
C LEU A 88 -3.25 12.21 -8.61
N GLU A 89 -2.77 10.96 -8.58
CA GLU A 89 -1.85 10.45 -7.57
C GLU A 89 -0.54 11.22 -7.55
N ARG A 90 -0.01 11.56 -8.73
CA ARG A 90 1.17 12.42 -8.80
C ARG A 90 0.90 13.82 -8.23
N SER A 91 -0.29 14.38 -8.47
CA SER A 91 -0.71 15.64 -7.83
C SER A 91 -0.89 15.52 -6.31
N ILE A 92 -1.46 14.43 -5.81
CA ILE A 92 -1.57 14.16 -4.36
C ILE A 92 -0.18 14.04 -3.74
N TRP A 93 0.77 13.42 -4.44
CA TRP A 93 2.16 13.41 -3.98
C TRP A 93 2.73 14.82 -3.84
N PHE A 94 2.53 15.68 -4.84
CA PHE A 94 2.94 17.09 -4.79
C PHE A 94 2.18 17.93 -3.75
N SER A 95 0.99 17.54 -3.32
CA SER A 95 0.24 18.28 -2.29
C SER A 95 0.90 18.23 -0.91
N ASN A 96 1.82 17.29 -0.68
CA ASN A 96 2.60 17.27 0.56
C ASN A 96 3.67 18.37 0.61
N ASP A 97 3.94 19.07 -0.50
CA ASP A 97 4.88 20.19 -0.59
C ASP A 97 6.22 19.88 0.08
N TYR A 98 6.81 18.74 -0.28
CA TYR A 98 8.05 18.28 0.31
C TYR A 98 9.14 19.34 0.17
N SER A 99 9.74 19.68 1.30
CA SER A 99 10.77 20.71 1.39
C SER A 99 12.04 20.14 2.01
N LYS A 100 12.94 21.01 2.47
CA LYS A 100 14.09 20.53 3.24
C LYS A 100 13.58 19.85 4.49
N VAL A 101 14.08 18.64 4.75
CA VAL A 101 13.77 17.90 5.97
C VAL A 101 14.11 18.78 7.18
N LYS A 102 13.11 19.10 7.99
CA LYS A 102 13.24 19.95 9.19
C LYS A 102 13.70 19.09 10.36
N GLY A 103 14.62 19.58 11.18
CA GLY A 103 15.06 18.89 12.40
C GLY A 103 15.92 17.64 12.20
N VAL A 104 16.02 17.08 10.99
CA VAL A 104 16.79 15.86 10.70
C VAL A 104 18.00 16.17 9.82
N LYS A 105 19.17 15.69 10.25
CA LYS A 105 20.40 15.77 9.46
C LYS A 105 20.48 14.58 8.49
N LYS A 106 20.39 14.86 7.20
CA LYS A 106 20.59 13.89 6.11
C LYS A 106 21.88 13.08 6.29
N GLY A 107 21.84 11.79 6.00
CA GLY A 107 22.97 10.87 6.14
C GLY A 107 23.35 10.59 7.60
N LYS A 108 22.47 10.88 8.55
CA LYS A 108 22.59 10.50 9.96
C LYS A 108 21.26 9.99 10.48
N VAL A 109 21.31 9.08 11.44
CA VAL A 109 20.14 8.72 12.24
C VAL A 109 19.78 9.91 13.11
N ALA A 110 18.52 10.30 13.08
CA ALA A 110 17.96 11.33 13.95
C ALA A 110 16.78 10.76 14.71
N THR A 111 16.61 11.27 15.91
CA THR A 111 15.52 10.94 16.81
C THR A 111 14.50 12.07 16.76
N VAL A 112 13.23 11.74 16.54
CA VAL A 112 12.17 12.71 16.27
C VAL A 112 10.94 12.40 17.10
N GLU A 113 10.38 13.43 17.71
CA GLU A 113 9.13 13.36 18.46
C GLU A 113 7.92 13.43 17.52
N PHE A 114 6.89 12.65 17.81
CA PHE A 114 5.59 12.75 17.18
C PHE A 114 4.47 12.42 18.17
N THR A 115 3.28 12.92 17.90
CA THR A 115 2.08 12.61 18.68
C THR A 115 1.17 11.66 17.93
N THR A 116 0.33 10.97 18.68
CA THR A 116 -0.78 10.18 18.11
C THR A 116 -2.10 10.72 18.63
N SER A 117 -3.17 10.58 17.85
CA SER A 117 -4.52 10.91 18.33
C SER A 117 -5.00 9.98 19.46
N PHE A 118 -4.28 8.88 19.71
CA PHE A 118 -4.57 7.92 20.76
C PHE A 118 -3.95 8.31 22.11
N SER A 119 -3.07 9.29 22.16
CA SER A 119 -2.39 9.70 23.38
C SER A 119 -2.51 11.21 23.53
N GLU A 120 -3.28 11.69 24.51
CA GLU A 120 -3.65 13.10 24.77
C GLU A 120 -2.44 14.07 24.82
N GLY A 121 -1.84 14.36 23.66
CA GLY A 121 -0.62 15.15 23.55
C GLY A 121 0.68 14.46 23.99
N ALA A 122 0.65 13.18 24.37
CA ALA A 122 1.88 12.47 24.72
C ALA A 122 2.79 12.32 23.49
N GLN A 123 4.07 12.63 23.67
CA GLN A 123 5.10 12.49 22.65
C GLN A 123 5.62 11.05 22.65
N HIS A 124 5.77 10.50 21.45
CA HIS A 124 6.46 9.26 21.17
C HIS A 124 7.71 9.59 20.35
N GLU A 125 8.73 8.77 20.46
CA GLU A 125 10.03 9.05 19.84
C GLU A 125 10.38 7.96 18.83
N TYR A 126 10.50 8.31 17.55
CA TYR A 126 10.99 7.39 16.52
C TYR A 126 12.40 7.79 16.08
N ALA A 127 13.16 6.82 15.58
CA ALA A 127 14.41 7.12 14.87
C ALA A 127 14.17 7.09 13.36
N VAL A 128 14.89 7.93 12.63
CA VAL A 128 14.82 7.98 11.16
C VAL A 128 16.18 8.21 10.54
N TRP A 129 16.44 7.47 9.47
CA TRP A 129 17.50 7.73 8.51
C TRP A 129 16.91 8.33 7.24
N VAL A 130 17.48 9.45 6.81
CA VAL A 130 17.19 10.08 5.52
C VAL A 130 18.45 10.01 4.67
N PRO A 131 18.37 9.60 3.38
CA PRO A 131 19.52 9.53 2.50
C PRO A 131 20.37 10.80 2.49
N SER A 132 21.70 10.61 2.43
CA SER A 132 22.67 11.72 2.47
C SER A 132 22.43 12.73 1.34
N LYS A 133 22.02 12.23 0.17
CA LYS A 133 21.72 12.99 -1.05
C LYS A 133 20.22 13.28 -1.24
N TYR A 134 19.40 13.12 -0.20
CA TYR A 134 17.94 13.30 -0.28
C TYR A 134 17.54 14.58 -1.04
N ASN A 135 16.70 14.40 -2.05
CA ASN A 135 16.13 15.43 -2.90
C ASN A 135 14.61 15.41 -2.75
N PRO A 136 13.96 16.46 -2.23
CA PRO A 136 12.51 16.46 -2.03
C PRO A 136 11.68 16.43 -3.34
N ARG A 137 12.33 16.44 -4.51
CA ARG A 137 11.68 16.26 -5.82
C ARG A 137 11.72 14.82 -6.33
N GLU A 138 12.48 13.95 -5.68
CA GLU A 138 12.54 12.52 -5.95
C GLU A 138 11.66 11.77 -4.94
N SER A 139 11.22 10.57 -5.31
CA SER A 139 10.48 9.68 -4.41
C SER A 139 11.40 8.55 -3.92
N TYR A 140 11.36 8.26 -2.61
CA TYR A 140 12.21 7.26 -1.96
C TYR A 140 11.35 6.13 -1.41
N ALA A 141 11.89 4.89 -1.46
CA ALA A 141 11.27 3.79 -0.72
C ALA A 141 11.25 4.11 0.79
N LEU A 142 10.22 3.65 1.48
CA LEU A 142 10.09 3.77 2.93
C LEU A 142 10.13 2.38 3.56
N VAL A 143 10.95 2.23 4.60
CA VAL A 143 10.97 1.05 5.46
C VAL A 143 10.57 1.46 6.87
N LEU A 144 9.41 0.96 7.30
CA LEU A 144 8.96 1.00 8.69
C LEU A 144 9.56 -0.20 9.42
N ALA A 145 10.67 0.04 10.10
CA ALA A 145 11.44 -0.96 10.80
C ALA A 145 10.87 -1.19 12.21
N ILE A 146 10.52 -2.43 12.53
CA ILE A 146 10.03 -2.85 13.84
C ILE A 146 11.19 -3.55 14.55
N PRO A 147 11.77 -2.94 15.60
CA PRO A 147 12.91 -3.49 16.32
C PRO A 147 12.61 -4.81 17.03
N ASP A 148 13.66 -5.45 17.54
CA ASP A 148 13.49 -6.56 18.48
C ASP A 148 13.09 -6.05 19.88
N ALA A 149 12.55 -6.93 20.72
CA ALA A 149 12.08 -6.54 22.05
C ALA A 149 13.23 -5.95 22.90
N GLY A 150 13.02 -4.75 23.44
CA GLY A 150 14.00 -4.01 24.23
C GLY A 150 15.11 -3.31 23.43
N GLU A 151 15.08 -3.38 22.09
CA GLU A 151 16.02 -2.68 21.23
C GLU A 151 15.63 -1.20 21.09
N LYS A 152 16.59 -0.28 21.23
CA LYS A 152 16.35 1.16 21.04
C LYS A 152 16.22 1.49 19.55
N VAL A 153 15.31 2.39 19.21
CA VAL A 153 15.00 2.77 17.83
C VAL A 153 16.21 3.33 17.06
N ASP A 154 17.06 4.12 17.70
CA ASP A 154 18.26 4.72 17.08
C ASP A 154 19.36 3.69 16.82
N ALA A 155 19.62 2.82 17.80
CA ALA A 155 20.53 1.70 17.69
C ALA A 155 20.06 0.73 16.60
N HIS A 156 18.75 0.44 16.51
CA HIS A 156 18.19 -0.43 15.49
C HIS A 156 18.53 0.03 14.07
N ILE A 157 18.36 1.32 13.76
CA ILE A 157 18.74 1.84 12.44
C ILE A 157 20.26 1.86 12.25
N THR A 158 20.99 2.29 13.28
CA THR A 158 22.45 2.47 13.18
C THR A 158 23.17 1.16 12.94
N GLU A 159 22.75 0.11 13.64
CA GLU A 159 23.44 -1.19 13.70
C GLU A 159 22.84 -2.24 12.77
N GLN A 160 21.52 -2.22 12.55
CA GLN A 160 20.84 -3.29 11.79
C GLN A 160 20.61 -2.92 10.32
N TRP A 161 20.80 -1.66 9.92
CA TRP A 161 20.60 -1.21 8.54
C TRP A 161 21.83 -0.48 8.06
N THR A 162 22.85 -1.19 7.58
CA THR A 162 24.19 -0.63 7.31
C THR A 162 24.57 -0.62 5.84
N PHE A 163 23.81 -1.31 4.98
CA PHE A 163 24.13 -1.42 3.56
C PHE A 163 24.00 -0.07 2.85
N GLY A 164 25.04 0.30 2.08
CA GLY A 164 25.18 1.63 1.48
C GLY A 164 24.06 1.98 0.51
N ASP A 165 23.76 1.11 -0.46
CA ASP A 165 22.73 1.39 -1.47
C ASP A 165 21.33 1.46 -0.84
N PHE A 166 21.10 0.68 0.21
CA PHE A 166 19.87 0.76 1.00
C PHE A 166 19.73 2.15 1.64
N ARG A 167 20.78 2.64 2.29
CA ARG A 167 20.82 3.97 2.94
C ARG A 167 20.78 5.13 1.95
N ASP A 168 21.24 4.92 0.72
CA ASP A 168 21.18 5.94 -0.33
C ASP A 168 19.82 5.97 -1.04
N GLY A 169 19.09 4.83 -1.08
CA GLY A 169 17.84 4.69 -1.81
C GLY A 169 16.55 4.67 -0.97
N ALA A 170 16.64 4.52 0.35
CA ALA A 170 15.47 4.42 1.23
C ALA A 170 15.50 5.37 2.43
N ILE A 171 14.31 5.84 2.80
CA ILE A 171 14.02 6.36 4.14
C ILE A 171 13.77 5.17 5.05
N ILE A 172 14.41 5.14 6.20
CA ILE A 172 14.26 4.05 7.18
C ILE A 172 13.79 4.68 8.48
N ALA A 173 12.68 4.21 9.04
CA ALA A 173 12.16 4.72 10.30
C ALA A 173 11.85 3.57 11.25
N ALA A 174 12.42 3.62 12.45
CA ALA A 174 12.20 2.61 13.48
C ALA A 174 10.99 2.99 14.33
N VAL A 175 10.00 2.11 14.36
CA VAL A 175 8.75 2.31 15.10
C VAL A 175 9.02 2.12 16.59
N PRO A 176 8.62 3.06 17.47
CA PRO A 176 8.76 2.90 18.92
C PRO A 176 7.68 1.98 19.46
N MET A 177 7.91 0.68 19.37
CA MET A 177 6.94 -0.29 19.87
C MET A 177 6.77 -0.21 21.40
N PRO A 178 5.56 -0.49 21.93
CA PRO A 178 5.35 -0.56 23.38
C PRO A 178 6.28 -1.58 24.05
N ASP A 179 6.58 -1.42 25.34
CA ASP A 179 7.44 -2.39 26.07
C ASP A 179 6.84 -3.81 26.08
N ASP A 180 5.52 -3.92 26.12
CA ASP A 180 4.80 -5.19 26.04
C ASP A 180 4.59 -5.63 24.58
N ALA A 181 5.32 -6.69 24.18
CA ALA A 181 5.25 -7.30 22.86
C ALA A 181 3.83 -7.77 22.46
N SER A 182 2.97 -8.10 23.42
CA SER A 182 1.59 -8.52 23.12
C SER A 182 0.73 -7.39 22.54
N LEU A 183 1.15 -6.13 22.71
CA LEU A 183 0.46 -4.94 22.21
C LEU A 183 0.92 -4.50 20.82
N TRP A 184 1.94 -5.13 20.23
CA TRP A 184 2.59 -4.63 19.01
C TRP A 184 1.71 -4.65 17.77
N ALA A 185 0.79 -5.61 17.68
CA ALA A 185 -0.19 -5.67 16.58
C ALA A 185 -1.55 -5.07 16.95
N GLN A 186 -1.70 -4.57 18.18
CA GLN A 186 -2.96 -3.99 18.65
C GLN A 186 -3.03 -2.51 18.29
N ILE A 187 -4.25 -2.02 18.08
CA ILE A 187 -4.51 -0.57 17.99
C ILE A 187 -4.23 0.10 19.34
N GLY A 188 -4.50 -0.60 20.45
CA GLY A 188 -4.39 -0.08 21.80
C GLY A 188 -5.69 0.58 22.28
N GLU A 189 -5.59 1.35 23.36
CA GLU A 189 -6.68 2.05 24.01
C GLU A 189 -6.39 3.55 24.12
N SER A 190 -7.42 4.35 24.45
CA SER A 190 -7.22 5.79 24.69
C SER A 190 -6.20 6.02 25.80
N GLY A 191 -5.20 6.86 25.52
CA GLY A 191 -4.05 7.12 26.37
C GLY A 191 -2.88 6.14 26.20
N LYS A 192 -3.10 4.96 25.61
CA LYS A 192 -2.07 3.91 25.45
C LYS A 192 -2.15 3.27 24.06
N PRO A 193 -1.54 3.91 23.03
CA PRO A 193 -1.52 3.34 21.70
C PRO A 193 -0.74 2.03 21.68
N GLY A 194 -1.27 1.05 20.96
CA GLY A 194 -0.54 -0.18 20.62
C GLY A 194 0.36 0.04 19.40
N GLY A 195 1.13 -0.98 19.06
CA GLY A 195 2.10 -0.88 17.96
C GLY A 195 1.46 -0.65 16.60
N ALA A 196 0.22 -1.09 16.37
CA ALA A 196 -0.50 -0.82 15.12
C ALA A 196 -0.85 0.66 14.97
N ALA A 197 -1.33 1.29 16.04
CA ALA A 197 -1.62 2.72 16.03
C ALA A 197 -0.34 3.55 15.85
N LEU A 198 0.75 3.18 16.52
CA LEU A 198 2.05 3.85 16.39
C LEU A 198 2.60 3.72 14.96
N THR A 199 2.57 2.51 14.39
CA THR A 199 3.05 2.24 13.03
C THR A 199 2.27 3.05 11.99
N LEU A 200 0.94 3.05 12.05
CA LEU A 200 0.11 3.78 11.09
C LEU A 200 0.17 5.29 11.26
N THR A 201 0.27 5.77 12.50
CA THR A 201 0.45 7.20 12.76
C THR A 201 1.81 7.66 12.23
N LEU A 202 2.87 6.90 12.49
CA LEU A 202 4.21 7.18 11.98
C LEU A 202 4.25 7.10 10.45
N LEU A 203 3.57 6.15 9.83
CA LEU A 203 3.42 6.10 8.37
C LEU A 203 2.80 7.40 7.82
N GLY A 204 1.73 7.89 8.44
CA GLY A 204 1.12 9.16 8.07
C GLY A 204 2.08 10.35 8.28
N GLU A 205 2.84 10.35 9.37
CA GLU A 205 3.83 11.39 9.66
C GLU A 205 4.96 11.40 8.63
N LEU A 206 5.48 10.23 8.26
CA LEU A 206 6.56 10.10 7.30
C LEU A 206 6.11 10.48 5.89
N THR A 207 4.93 10.04 5.47
CA THR A 207 4.41 10.35 4.13
C THR A 207 4.06 11.82 3.93
N ARG A 208 3.77 12.57 5.01
CA ARG A 208 3.57 14.04 4.94
C ARG A 208 4.87 14.84 4.94
N ASN A 209 5.90 14.37 5.64
CA ASN A 209 7.11 15.15 5.89
C ASN A 209 8.31 14.76 5.00
N TYR A 210 8.27 13.58 4.39
CA TYR A 210 9.34 13.07 3.54
C TYR A 210 8.78 12.58 2.21
N ALA A 211 9.59 12.74 1.16
CA ALA A 211 9.26 12.44 -0.23
C ALA A 211 9.21 10.93 -0.48
N VAL A 212 8.23 10.27 0.12
CA VAL A 212 8.02 8.82 0.08
C VAL A 212 7.37 8.42 -1.24
N ASP A 213 7.83 7.33 -1.83
CA ASP A 213 7.14 6.60 -2.87
C ASP A 213 6.03 5.74 -2.24
N PHE A 214 4.76 6.08 -2.50
CA PHE A 214 3.62 5.40 -1.89
C PHE A 214 3.45 3.95 -2.34
N ASP A 215 4.10 3.55 -3.44
CA ASP A 215 4.11 2.16 -3.90
C ASP A 215 5.34 1.38 -3.42
N ARG A 216 6.24 2.01 -2.65
CA ARG A 216 7.44 1.36 -2.11
C ARG A 216 7.56 1.53 -0.60
N ILE A 217 6.49 1.19 0.11
CA ILE A 217 6.41 1.20 1.57
C ILE A 217 6.47 -0.22 2.12
N TYR A 218 7.46 -0.55 2.94
CA TYR A 218 7.69 -1.89 3.46
C TYR A 218 7.63 -1.92 4.98
N LEU A 219 7.10 -3.01 5.54
CA LEU A 219 7.27 -3.33 6.96
C LEU A 219 8.48 -4.26 7.11
N ALA A 220 9.39 -3.94 8.02
CA ALA A 220 10.56 -4.78 8.27
C ALA A 220 10.69 -5.10 9.76
N GLY A 221 10.42 -6.34 10.15
CA GLY A 221 10.57 -6.79 11.53
C GLY A 221 11.92 -7.47 11.80
N ARG A 222 12.48 -7.25 12.98
CA ARG A 222 13.64 -8.01 13.49
C ARG A 222 13.29 -8.73 14.80
N GLY A 223 13.72 -9.98 14.96
CA GLY A 223 13.44 -10.75 16.19
C GLY A 223 11.94 -10.87 16.47
N ALA A 224 11.49 -10.41 17.64
CA ALA A 224 10.07 -10.31 17.99
C ALA A 224 9.25 -9.43 17.01
N GLY A 225 9.91 -8.46 16.38
CA GLY A 225 9.30 -7.56 15.39
C GLY A 225 8.82 -8.26 14.13
N VAL A 226 9.34 -9.45 13.82
CA VAL A 226 8.87 -10.24 12.66
C VAL A 226 7.41 -10.63 12.81
N ALA A 227 7.02 -11.11 13.99
CA ALA A 227 5.64 -11.49 14.27
C ALA A 227 4.69 -10.27 14.14
N ALA A 228 5.09 -9.11 14.70
CA ALA A 228 4.31 -7.89 14.59
C ALA A 228 4.19 -7.37 13.14
N ALA A 229 5.29 -7.37 12.38
CA ALA A 229 5.29 -6.93 10.98
C ALA A 229 4.32 -7.76 10.13
N VAL A 230 4.35 -9.08 10.28
CA VAL A 230 3.45 -10.00 9.57
C VAL A 230 2.00 -9.80 10.02
N GLN A 231 1.74 -9.71 11.32
CA GLN A 231 0.39 -9.49 11.82
C GLN A 231 -0.19 -8.14 11.35
N LEU A 232 0.59 -7.06 11.36
CA LEU A 232 0.18 -5.74 10.86
C LEU A 232 -0.14 -5.77 9.36
N ALA A 233 0.69 -6.43 8.56
CA ALA A 233 0.42 -6.58 7.13
C ALA A 233 -0.85 -7.40 6.87
N SER A 234 -1.15 -8.40 7.71
CA SER A 234 -2.41 -9.14 7.60
C SER A 234 -3.63 -8.26 7.89
N LEU A 235 -3.51 -7.26 8.76
CA LEU A 235 -4.59 -6.31 9.06
C LEU A 235 -4.73 -5.27 7.93
N PHE A 236 -3.62 -4.83 7.34
CA PHE A 236 -3.59 -3.77 6.33
C PHE A 236 -2.95 -4.23 5.02
N PRO A 237 -3.54 -5.22 4.33
CA PRO A 237 -2.87 -5.94 3.24
C PRO A 237 -2.67 -5.14 1.96
N ASP A 238 -3.15 -3.90 1.92
CA ASP A 238 -3.09 -3.03 0.76
C ASP A 238 -2.24 -1.76 1.00
N ARG A 239 -1.68 -1.62 2.21
CA ARG A 239 -0.89 -0.46 2.65
C ARG A 239 0.61 -0.62 2.43
N PHE A 240 1.08 -1.86 2.34
CA PHE A 240 2.51 -2.18 2.24
C PHE A 240 2.79 -2.92 0.94
N ALA A 241 3.91 -2.59 0.31
CA ALA A 241 4.48 -3.27 -0.84
C ALA A 241 4.95 -4.70 -0.51
N GLY A 242 5.33 -4.93 0.75
CA GLY A 242 5.65 -6.26 1.26
C GLY A 242 6.18 -6.24 2.69
N VAL A 243 6.47 -7.43 3.22
CA VAL A 243 6.97 -7.64 4.59
C VAL A 243 8.36 -8.29 4.57
N ILE A 244 9.27 -7.75 5.37
CA ILE A 244 10.62 -8.26 5.54
C ILE A 244 10.74 -8.79 6.98
N GLY A 245 11.09 -10.06 7.16
CA GLY A 245 11.42 -10.62 8.45
C GLY A 245 12.92 -10.90 8.56
N ARG A 246 13.57 -10.47 9.64
CA ARG A 246 15.01 -10.63 9.86
C ARG A 246 15.28 -11.26 11.21
N ALA A 247 16.06 -12.34 11.25
CA ALA A 247 16.50 -12.98 12.49
C ALA A 247 15.37 -13.18 13.52
N GLY A 248 14.22 -13.67 13.06
CA GLY A 248 13.01 -13.80 13.85
C GLY A 248 12.01 -14.74 13.15
N ASP A 249 10.84 -14.91 13.74
CA ASP A 249 9.88 -15.90 13.27
C ASP A 249 8.45 -15.35 13.23
N VAL A 250 7.60 -15.97 12.40
CA VAL A 250 6.21 -15.56 12.23
C VAL A 250 5.39 -15.93 13.46
N GLY A 251 4.48 -15.03 13.89
CA GLY A 251 3.52 -15.29 14.96
C GLY A 251 2.33 -16.13 14.50
N GLU A 252 1.30 -16.24 15.33
CA GLU A 252 0.01 -16.77 14.87
C GLU A 252 -0.67 -15.73 13.98
N THR A 253 -0.72 -15.99 12.68
CA THR A 253 -1.29 -15.04 11.70
C THR A 253 -1.92 -15.80 10.54
N SER A 254 -3.11 -15.37 10.12
CA SER A 254 -3.78 -15.91 8.94
C SER A 254 -3.04 -15.54 7.66
N THR A 255 -2.93 -16.50 6.74
CA THR A 255 -2.32 -16.30 5.42
C THR A 255 -3.30 -15.74 4.39
N GLU A 256 -4.61 -15.66 4.69
CA GLU A 256 -5.65 -15.32 3.70
C GLU A 256 -5.41 -13.96 3.02
N ASN A 257 -4.83 -13.01 3.74
CA ASN A 257 -4.54 -11.65 3.27
C ASN A 257 -3.18 -11.49 2.57
N PHE A 258 -2.38 -12.55 2.47
CA PHE A 258 -1.02 -12.50 1.91
C PHE A 258 -0.91 -12.79 0.41
N ARG A 259 -2.03 -13.04 -0.30
CA ARG A 259 -2.00 -13.18 -1.77
C ARG A 259 -1.46 -11.93 -2.49
N GLY A 260 -1.78 -10.74 -1.97
CA GLY A 260 -1.32 -9.46 -2.51
C GLY A 260 -0.07 -8.89 -1.83
N VAL A 261 0.44 -9.54 -0.77
CA VAL A 261 1.53 -9.01 0.06
C VAL A 261 2.71 -9.99 0.03
N PRO A 262 3.73 -9.75 -0.80
CA PRO A 262 4.91 -10.60 -0.85
C PRO A 262 5.70 -10.50 0.46
N THR A 263 6.40 -11.57 0.82
CA THR A 263 7.24 -11.62 2.02
C THR A 263 8.66 -12.07 1.72
N PHE A 264 9.62 -11.55 2.49
CA PHE A 264 11.03 -11.97 2.45
C PHE A 264 11.51 -12.26 3.86
N PHE A 265 11.98 -13.48 4.12
CA PHE A 265 12.50 -13.88 5.43
C PHE A 265 14.01 -14.16 5.37
N ALA A 266 14.80 -13.24 5.92
CA ALA A 266 16.23 -13.38 6.16
C ALA A 266 16.48 -14.07 7.51
N GLY A 267 16.92 -15.34 7.50
CA GLY A 267 17.03 -16.14 8.73
C GLY A 267 15.68 -16.61 9.25
N ALA A 268 14.91 -17.30 8.40
CA ALA A 268 13.57 -17.80 8.69
C ALA A 268 13.57 -18.90 9.77
N GLY A 269 12.66 -18.77 10.75
CA GLY A 269 12.34 -19.85 11.69
C GLY A 269 11.39 -20.90 11.10
N SER A 270 11.07 -21.91 11.91
CA SER A 270 10.15 -22.99 11.50
C SER A 270 8.74 -22.48 11.19
N ARG A 271 8.25 -21.44 11.90
CA ARG A 271 6.91 -20.89 11.64
C ARG A 271 6.87 -20.08 10.36
N ALA A 272 7.94 -19.36 10.02
CA ALA A 272 8.09 -18.69 8.73
C ALA A 272 8.08 -19.68 7.57
N THR A 273 8.70 -20.85 7.74
CA THR A 273 8.65 -21.94 6.76
C THR A 273 7.21 -22.46 6.59
N ALA A 274 6.55 -22.80 7.69
CA ALA A 274 5.16 -23.26 7.66
C ALA A 274 4.19 -22.20 7.10
N PHE A 275 4.43 -20.93 7.40
CA PHE A 275 3.69 -19.80 6.85
C PHE A 275 3.84 -19.71 5.33
N ALA A 276 5.07 -19.82 4.81
CA ALA A 276 5.33 -19.82 3.37
C ALA A 276 4.65 -21.01 2.67
N GLU A 277 4.68 -22.20 3.28
CA GLU A 277 3.97 -23.38 2.77
C GLU A 277 2.45 -23.18 2.75
N ALA A 278 1.89 -22.58 3.80
CA ALA A 278 0.46 -22.27 3.89
C ALA A 278 0.03 -21.19 2.86
N CYS A 279 0.84 -20.15 2.66
CA CYS A 279 0.63 -19.17 1.58
C CYS A 279 0.61 -19.87 0.22
N LYS A 280 1.61 -20.71 -0.08
CA LYS A 280 1.70 -21.46 -1.33
C LYS A 280 0.50 -22.40 -1.53
N ALA A 281 0.09 -23.12 -0.48
CA ALA A 281 -1.08 -24.00 -0.51
C ALA A 281 -2.39 -23.24 -0.79
N SER A 282 -2.47 -21.97 -0.38
CA SER A 282 -3.59 -21.07 -0.69
C SER A 282 -3.50 -20.39 -2.06
N GLY A 283 -2.47 -20.70 -2.86
CA GLY A 283 -2.25 -20.12 -4.19
C GLY A 283 -1.40 -18.85 -4.21
N ALA A 284 -0.75 -18.48 -3.11
CA ALA A 284 0.18 -17.35 -3.02
C ALA A 284 1.63 -17.85 -2.97
N ASP A 285 2.30 -17.98 -4.13
CA ASP A 285 3.73 -18.35 -4.20
C ASP A 285 4.62 -17.11 -4.20
N ASN A 286 4.46 -16.25 -3.18
CA ASN A 286 5.10 -14.94 -3.06
C ASN A 286 5.91 -14.77 -1.77
N CYS A 287 6.21 -15.87 -1.08
CA CYS A 287 7.02 -15.90 0.13
C CYS A 287 8.45 -16.36 -0.20
N ARG A 288 9.44 -15.48 -0.04
CA ARG A 288 10.87 -15.80 -0.25
C ARG A 288 11.54 -16.13 1.07
N LEU A 289 11.96 -17.39 1.22
CA LEU A 289 12.79 -17.84 2.34
C LEU A 289 14.26 -17.74 1.95
N ALA A 290 15.04 -16.94 2.69
CA ALA A 290 16.47 -16.75 2.47
C ALA A 290 17.22 -16.92 3.81
N PRO A 291 17.60 -18.14 4.21
CA PRO A 291 18.25 -18.40 5.50
C PRO A 291 19.50 -17.53 5.75
N GLU A 292 20.30 -17.32 4.70
CA GLU A 292 21.51 -16.49 4.73
C GLU A 292 21.30 -15.10 4.08
N GLY A 293 20.04 -14.67 3.94
CA GLY A 293 19.68 -13.43 3.26
C GLY A 293 20.25 -12.20 3.97
N LYS A 294 20.77 -11.25 3.19
CA LYS A 294 21.38 -10.02 3.68
C LYS A 294 20.61 -8.78 3.21
N GLU A 295 21.05 -7.60 3.65
CA GLU A 295 20.44 -6.33 3.26
C GLU A 295 20.47 -6.11 1.74
N GLU A 296 21.50 -6.62 1.05
CA GLU A 296 21.60 -6.56 -0.42
C GLU A 296 20.48 -7.36 -1.11
N ASP A 297 20.16 -8.56 -0.59
CA ASP A 297 19.09 -9.40 -1.12
C ASP A 297 17.72 -8.76 -0.87
N ILE A 298 17.54 -8.15 0.31
CA ILE A 298 16.32 -7.42 0.67
C ILE A 298 16.14 -6.22 -0.26
N TRP A 299 17.21 -5.45 -0.52
CA TRP A 299 17.18 -4.31 -1.43
C TRP A 299 16.79 -4.72 -2.86
N ALA A 300 17.38 -5.81 -3.37
CA ALA A 300 17.03 -6.35 -4.67
C ALA A 300 15.57 -6.79 -4.73
N TRP A 301 15.10 -7.51 -3.71
CA TRP A 301 13.69 -7.93 -3.61
C TRP A 301 12.71 -6.75 -3.54
N MET A 302 13.05 -5.67 -2.81
CA MET A 302 12.26 -4.43 -2.76
C MET A 302 12.21 -3.69 -4.11
N ALA A 303 13.18 -3.90 -5.01
CA ALA A 303 13.11 -3.32 -6.35
C ALA A 303 12.12 -4.10 -7.24
N GLU A 304 11.97 -5.40 -7.01
CA GLU A 304 11.08 -6.30 -7.77
C GLU A 304 9.63 -6.27 -7.28
N ASN A 305 9.38 -5.80 -6.06
CA ASN A 305 8.08 -5.92 -5.40
C ASN A 305 7.47 -4.57 -4.98
N PRO A 306 7.28 -3.59 -5.89
CA PRO A 306 6.44 -2.45 -5.59
C PRO A 306 4.99 -2.89 -5.37
N ARG A 307 4.27 -2.13 -4.55
CA ARG A 307 2.85 -2.32 -4.27
C ARG A 307 2.03 -2.23 -5.55
N ARG A 308 0.92 -2.97 -5.58
CA ARG A 308 -0.09 -2.88 -6.64
C ARG A 308 -1.34 -2.21 -6.05
N PRO A 309 -1.46 -0.86 -6.12
CA PRO A 309 -2.55 -0.14 -5.46
C PRO A 309 -3.94 -0.59 -5.91
N TYR A 310 -4.06 -1.00 -7.19
CA TYR A 310 -5.29 -1.43 -7.85
C TYR A 310 -5.19 -2.87 -8.35
N ALA A 311 -4.89 -3.81 -7.46
CA ALA A 311 -4.91 -5.22 -7.80
C ALA A 311 -6.26 -5.63 -8.43
N SER A 312 -6.20 -6.24 -9.61
CA SER A 312 -7.39 -6.73 -10.35
C SER A 312 -8.03 -7.93 -9.68
N GLU A 313 -7.31 -8.65 -8.83
CA GLU A 313 -7.86 -9.72 -8.00
C GLU A 313 -7.42 -9.51 -6.54
N ILE A 314 -8.36 -9.60 -5.62
CA ILE A 314 -8.13 -9.34 -4.20
C ILE A 314 -8.78 -10.40 -3.33
N HIS A 315 -8.14 -10.69 -2.20
CA HIS A 315 -8.73 -11.44 -1.11
C HIS A 315 -8.62 -10.62 0.15
N LEU A 316 -9.73 -10.55 0.89
CA LEU A 316 -9.80 -9.81 2.13
C LEU A 316 -10.55 -10.63 3.16
N LEU A 317 -9.83 -11.06 4.18
CA LEU A 317 -10.33 -11.39 5.49
C LEU A 317 -10.38 -10.08 6.30
N ALA A 318 -11.57 -9.53 6.52
CA ALA A 318 -11.73 -8.27 7.22
C ALA A 318 -11.55 -8.44 8.74
N GLY A 319 -10.91 -7.46 9.37
CA GLY A 319 -10.77 -7.37 10.82
C GLY A 319 -12.10 -7.06 11.52
N SER A 320 -12.13 -7.28 12.84
CA SER A 320 -13.30 -7.08 13.67
C SER A 320 -12.95 -6.24 14.91
N PRO A 321 -13.56 -5.07 15.13
CA PRO A 321 -14.46 -4.34 14.21
C PRO A 321 -13.77 -3.67 13.04
N PHE A 322 -12.46 -3.49 13.13
CA PHE A 322 -11.59 -2.87 12.13
C PHE A 322 -10.29 -3.67 12.04
N PRO A 323 -9.49 -3.48 10.97
CA PRO A 323 -9.82 -2.78 9.74
C PRO A 323 -10.79 -3.56 8.85
N ASN A 324 -11.77 -2.86 8.28
CA ASN A 324 -12.86 -3.40 7.45
C ASN A 324 -12.75 -2.95 5.99
N LYS A 325 -11.65 -2.31 5.62
CA LYS A 325 -11.40 -1.71 4.32
C LYS A 325 -10.00 -2.05 3.84
N ALA A 326 -9.90 -2.55 2.62
CA ALA A 326 -8.65 -2.75 1.91
C ALA A 326 -8.89 -2.79 0.40
N TYR A 327 -7.87 -2.46 -0.37
CA TYR A 327 -7.92 -2.40 -1.83
C TYR A 327 -9.00 -1.41 -2.30
N TRP A 328 -9.98 -1.91 -3.05
CA TRP A 328 -11.12 -1.17 -3.57
C TRP A 328 -12.45 -1.57 -2.91
N VAL A 329 -12.41 -2.18 -1.72
CA VAL A 329 -13.59 -2.68 -0.98
C VAL A 329 -13.61 -2.20 0.47
N GLU A 330 -14.79 -1.84 0.96
CA GLU A 330 -15.07 -1.60 2.39
C GLU A 330 -16.32 -2.38 2.82
N LEU A 331 -16.21 -3.14 3.90
CA LEU A 331 -17.32 -3.83 4.56
C LEU A 331 -17.84 -3.02 5.75
N PRO A 332 -19.07 -3.23 6.22
CA PRO A 332 -19.48 -2.71 7.53
C PRO A 332 -18.57 -3.23 8.64
N PRO A 333 -18.38 -2.46 9.73
CA PRO A 333 -17.75 -2.97 10.94
C PRO A 333 -18.46 -4.23 11.45
N SER A 334 -17.69 -5.17 12.00
CA SER A 334 -18.19 -6.44 12.54
C SER A 334 -17.95 -6.55 14.04
N ASP A 335 -18.80 -7.26 14.78
CA ASP A 335 -18.52 -7.62 16.18
C ASP A 335 -17.64 -8.88 16.29
N GLY A 336 -17.26 -9.49 15.16
CA GLY A 336 -16.48 -10.72 15.10
C GLY A 336 -17.29 -12.00 15.31
N SER A 337 -18.63 -11.90 15.45
CA SER A 337 -19.51 -13.08 15.55
C SER A 337 -19.54 -13.91 14.27
N VAL A 338 -19.26 -13.28 13.13
CA VAL A 338 -19.14 -13.92 11.83
C VAL A 338 -17.86 -13.43 11.15
N VAL A 339 -17.16 -14.37 10.51
CA VAL A 339 -15.98 -14.06 9.70
C VAL A 339 -16.41 -13.38 8.41
N ASN A 340 -15.83 -12.22 8.14
CA ASN A 340 -16.11 -11.44 6.96
C ASN A 340 -15.03 -11.69 5.91
N ARG A 341 -15.41 -12.32 4.79
CA ARG A 341 -14.49 -12.54 3.66
C ARG A 341 -15.01 -11.91 2.38
N VAL A 342 -14.07 -11.46 1.56
CA VAL A 342 -14.31 -10.98 0.20
C VAL A 342 -13.27 -11.58 -0.73
N HIS A 343 -13.72 -12.09 -1.86
CA HIS A 343 -12.91 -12.34 -3.05
C HIS A 343 -13.44 -11.45 -4.17
N GLY A 344 -12.62 -10.50 -4.62
CA GLY A 344 -12.99 -9.52 -5.64
C GLY A 344 -12.15 -9.69 -6.89
N LYS A 345 -12.76 -9.55 -8.07
CA LYS A 345 -12.09 -9.50 -9.38
C LYS A 345 -12.61 -8.31 -10.17
N ALA A 346 -11.71 -7.49 -10.72
CA ALA A 346 -12.00 -6.43 -11.66
C ALA A 346 -11.35 -6.77 -13.02
N ASP A 347 -12.18 -6.99 -14.03
CA ASP A 347 -11.79 -7.23 -15.41
C ASP A 347 -12.14 -6.00 -16.25
N ARG A 348 -11.12 -5.20 -16.53
CA ARG A 348 -11.27 -3.99 -17.34
C ARG A 348 -11.63 -4.29 -18.79
N ALA A 349 -11.22 -5.45 -19.33
CA ALA A 349 -11.48 -5.79 -20.74
C ALA A 349 -12.96 -6.08 -20.99
N THR A 350 -13.65 -6.64 -20.00
CA THR A 350 -15.10 -6.89 -20.03
C THR A 350 -15.91 -5.85 -19.25
N ASN A 351 -15.24 -4.83 -18.71
CA ASN A 351 -15.79 -3.82 -17.80
C ASN A 351 -16.63 -4.41 -16.65
N THR A 352 -16.17 -5.53 -16.09
CA THR A 352 -16.90 -6.33 -15.12
C THR A 352 -16.14 -6.42 -13.79
N VAL A 353 -16.85 -6.22 -12.68
CA VAL A 353 -16.36 -6.51 -11.33
C VAL A 353 -17.18 -7.64 -10.72
N THR A 354 -16.53 -8.70 -10.27
CA THR A 354 -17.16 -9.82 -9.56
C THR A 354 -16.72 -9.82 -8.11
N VAL A 355 -17.66 -9.99 -7.19
CA VAL A 355 -17.41 -10.04 -5.75
C VAL A 355 -18.15 -11.22 -5.16
N GLU A 356 -17.37 -12.13 -4.57
CA GLU A 356 -17.88 -13.19 -3.70
C GLU A 356 -17.62 -12.78 -2.25
N ALA A 357 -18.67 -12.53 -1.49
CA ALA A 357 -18.57 -12.03 -0.13
C ALA A 357 -19.46 -12.82 0.85
N GLU A 358 -19.01 -12.92 2.10
CA GLU A 358 -19.74 -13.57 3.20
C GLU A 358 -19.55 -12.80 4.52
N GLY A 359 -20.47 -13.02 5.45
CA GLY A 359 -20.45 -12.40 6.79
C GLY A 359 -20.94 -10.95 6.87
N ALA A 360 -21.01 -10.24 5.75
CA ALA A 360 -21.51 -8.88 5.67
C ALA A 360 -22.84 -8.76 4.91
N ARG A 361 -23.66 -7.76 5.26
CA ARG A 361 -24.95 -7.47 4.59
C ARG A 361 -24.81 -6.61 3.34
N TYR A 362 -23.72 -5.84 3.25
CA TYR A 362 -23.44 -4.94 2.14
C TYR A 362 -21.93 -4.69 2.05
N CYS A 363 -21.47 -4.17 0.92
CA CYS A 363 -20.13 -3.65 0.74
C CYS A 363 -20.18 -2.31 -0.02
N PHE A 364 -19.19 -1.45 0.22
CA PHE A 364 -18.86 -0.35 -0.68
C PHE A 364 -17.75 -0.81 -1.63
N LEU A 365 -17.96 -0.57 -2.92
CA LEU A 365 -16.92 -0.71 -3.94
C LEU A 365 -16.46 0.68 -4.39
N TYR A 366 -15.16 0.83 -4.56
CA TYR A 366 -14.51 2.05 -5.01
C TYR A 366 -13.89 1.85 -6.39
N PHE A 367 -14.04 2.83 -7.28
CA PHE A 367 -13.68 2.70 -8.68
C PHE A 367 -12.84 3.88 -9.18
N ASN A 368 -12.00 3.58 -10.15
CA ASN A 368 -11.27 4.51 -11.00
C ASN A 368 -11.00 3.85 -12.36
N ASP A 369 -10.40 4.62 -13.28
CA ASP A 369 -10.15 4.19 -14.65
C ASP A 369 -9.01 3.18 -14.83
N GLN A 370 -8.29 2.80 -13.75
CA GLN A 370 -7.35 1.67 -13.77
C GLN A 370 -8.07 0.33 -13.57
N LEU A 371 -9.14 0.32 -12.77
CA LEU A 371 -9.91 -0.90 -12.48
C LEU A 371 -10.95 -1.20 -13.57
N VAL A 372 -11.64 -0.17 -14.06
CA VAL A 372 -12.78 -0.27 -14.99
C VAL A 372 -12.77 0.88 -15.99
N ASP A 373 -13.53 0.80 -17.07
CA ASP A 373 -13.87 1.92 -17.92
C ASP A 373 -15.09 2.67 -17.38
N LEU A 374 -14.88 3.86 -16.82
CA LEU A 374 -15.99 4.67 -16.30
C LEU A 374 -16.72 5.46 -17.41
N ASP A 375 -16.23 5.44 -18.65
CA ASP A 375 -16.97 5.96 -19.81
C ASP A 375 -18.08 4.99 -20.28
N GLN A 376 -18.09 3.76 -19.76
CA GLN A 376 -19.03 2.69 -20.10
C GLN A 376 -19.79 2.22 -18.86
N PRO A 377 -21.00 1.65 -19.01
CA PRO A 377 -21.67 0.94 -17.92
C PRO A 377 -20.77 -0.17 -17.37
N VAL A 378 -20.59 -0.18 -16.05
CA VAL A 378 -19.82 -1.19 -15.33
C VAL A 378 -20.77 -2.29 -14.90
N LYS A 379 -20.45 -3.54 -15.25
CA LYS A 379 -21.18 -4.71 -14.75
C LYS A 379 -20.60 -5.09 -13.40
N VAL A 380 -21.42 -5.17 -12.36
CA VAL A 380 -21.03 -5.64 -11.03
C VAL A 380 -21.83 -6.88 -10.68
N VAL A 381 -21.14 -7.98 -10.35
CA VAL A 381 -21.75 -9.25 -9.96
C VAL A 381 -21.42 -9.54 -8.51
N ILE A 382 -22.41 -9.50 -7.62
CA ILE A 382 -22.22 -9.78 -6.17
C ILE A 382 -22.92 -11.09 -5.83
N ASN A 383 -22.17 -12.12 -5.43
CA ASN A 383 -22.70 -13.46 -5.13
C ASN A 383 -23.70 -13.95 -6.21
N GLY A 384 -23.32 -13.82 -7.48
CA GLY A 384 -24.14 -14.19 -8.64
C GLY A 384 -25.24 -13.20 -9.07
N VAL A 385 -25.55 -12.17 -8.26
CA VAL A 385 -26.55 -11.15 -8.64
C VAL A 385 -25.90 -10.04 -9.45
N GLU A 386 -26.45 -9.77 -10.63
CA GLU A 386 -25.91 -8.77 -11.55
C GLU A 386 -26.51 -7.38 -11.35
N HIS A 387 -25.65 -6.38 -11.44
CA HIS A 387 -25.95 -4.96 -11.50
C HIS A 387 -25.23 -4.36 -12.72
N VAL A 388 -25.87 -3.45 -13.43
CA VAL A 388 -25.24 -2.71 -14.53
C VAL A 388 -25.43 -1.23 -14.22
N ASP A 389 -24.31 -0.55 -13.96
CA ASP A 389 -24.32 0.79 -13.41
C ASP A 389 -23.48 1.75 -14.25
N THR A 390 -24.04 2.92 -14.55
CA THR A 390 -23.26 4.07 -14.99
C THR A 390 -22.74 4.79 -13.75
N LEU A 391 -21.43 4.74 -13.55
CA LEU A 391 -20.77 5.26 -12.36
C LEU A 391 -20.05 6.58 -12.69
N PRO A 392 -20.62 7.74 -12.35
CA PRO A 392 -20.01 9.02 -12.70
C PRO A 392 -18.75 9.26 -11.87
N ARG A 393 -17.73 9.84 -12.51
CA ARG A 393 -16.56 10.39 -11.81
C ARG A 393 -17.00 11.59 -10.99
N ASN A 394 -16.60 11.64 -9.73
CA ASN A 394 -17.07 12.65 -8.80
C ASN A 394 -15.92 13.16 -7.92
N LEU A 395 -15.69 14.47 -7.98
CA LEU A 395 -14.68 15.15 -7.15
C LEU A 395 -14.93 14.92 -5.65
N ARG A 396 -16.20 14.86 -5.21
CA ARG A 396 -16.54 14.55 -3.82
C ARG A 396 -16.05 13.17 -3.40
N THR A 397 -16.06 12.17 -4.27
CA THR A 397 -15.51 10.84 -3.94
C THR A 397 -14.01 10.96 -3.69
N LEU A 398 -13.30 11.65 -4.58
CA LEU A 398 -11.86 11.91 -4.44
C LEU A 398 -11.55 12.68 -3.16
N THR A 399 -12.22 13.81 -2.89
CA THR A 399 -11.94 14.63 -1.70
C THR A 399 -12.34 13.92 -0.41
N THR A 400 -13.46 13.18 -0.39
CA THR A 400 -13.82 12.32 0.75
C THR A 400 -12.73 11.29 1.02
N TRP A 401 -12.12 10.73 -0.02
CA TRP A 401 -10.99 9.83 0.13
C TRP A 401 -9.77 10.55 0.72
N LEU A 402 -9.41 11.73 0.19
CA LEU A 402 -8.28 12.52 0.67
C LEU A 402 -8.38 12.94 2.13
N TYR A 403 -9.58 13.27 2.61
CA TYR A 403 -9.79 13.77 3.97
C TYR A 403 -9.85 12.68 5.05
N ARG A 404 -9.91 11.40 4.67
CA ARG A 404 -9.95 10.32 5.67
C ARG A 404 -8.57 10.15 6.31
N SER A 405 -8.52 10.13 7.64
CA SER A 405 -7.27 9.97 8.42
C SER A 405 -6.51 8.67 8.15
N GLY A 406 -7.18 7.64 7.63
CA GLY A 406 -6.58 6.38 7.19
C GLY A 406 -6.42 6.24 5.67
N SER A 407 -6.51 7.34 4.93
CA SER A 407 -6.38 7.32 3.47
C SER A 407 -4.98 6.94 3.04
N ASP A 408 -4.91 6.21 1.94
CA ASP A 408 -3.67 5.89 1.26
C ASP A 408 -3.51 6.90 0.11
N PRO A 409 -2.51 7.80 0.18
CA PRO A 409 -2.30 8.83 -0.84
C PRO A 409 -1.79 8.24 -2.17
N GLY A 410 -1.32 6.99 -2.17
CA GLY A 410 -1.05 6.21 -3.39
C GLY A 410 -2.30 5.57 -3.98
N LYS A 411 -3.50 5.98 -3.55
CA LYS A 411 -4.78 5.57 -4.15
C LYS A 411 -5.70 6.77 -4.33
N SER A 412 -6.30 6.85 -5.51
CA SER A 412 -7.31 7.81 -5.90
C SER A 412 -8.54 7.07 -6.43
N PHE A 413 -9.68 7.28 -5.78
CA PHE A 413 -10.97 6.76 -6.22
C PHE A 413 -11.90 7.93 -6.53
N VAL A 414 -12.57 7.84 -7.68
CA VAL A 414 -13.41 8.93 -8.21
C VAL A 414 -14.87 8.53 -8.29
N ALA A 415 -15.17 7.23 -8.21
CA ALA A 415 -16.53 6.72 -8.08
C ALA A 415 -16.62 5.71 -6.93
N SER A 416 -17.79 5.61 -6.31
CA SER A 416 -18.08 4.59 -5.31
C SER A 416 -19.56 4.26 -5.31
N LYS A 417 -19.91 3.02 -4.98
CA LYS A 417 -21.30 2.61 -4.81
C LYS A 417 -21.40 1.53 -3.74
N ARG A 418 -22.50 1.59 -2.98
CA ARG A 418 -22.89 0.52 -2.05
C ARG A 418 -23.68 -0.54 -2.81
N TYR A 419 -23.35 -1.79 -2.56
CA TYR A 419 -24.10 -2.95 -3.01
C TYR A 419 -24.53 -3.78 -1.80
N ASP A 420 -25.75 -4.28 -1.80
CA ASP A 420 -26.16 -5.28 -0.83
C ASP A 420 -25.53 -6.62 -1.21
N ILE A 421 -25.19 -7.44 -0.22
CA ILE A 421 -24.60 -8.76 -0.42
C ILE A 421 -25.73 -9.79 -0.29
N PRO A 422 -26.14 -10.43 -1.40
CA PRO A 422 -27.11 -11.51 -1.35
C PRO A 422 -26.58 -12.68 -0.52
N ALA A 423 -27.46 -13.43 0.13
CA ALA A 423 -27.06 -14.67 0.75
C ALA A 423 -26.53 -15.63 -0.33
N LYS A 424 -25.34 -16.23 -0.11
CA LYS A 424 -24.86 -17.30 -0.99
C LYS A 424 -25.89 -18.43 -0.97
N GLU A 425 -26.31 -18.90 -2.13
CA GLU A 425 -27.03 -20.18 -2.21
C GLU A 425 -26.14 -21.24 -1.58
N LYS A 426 -26.68 -22.01 -0.63
CA LYS A 426 -25.95 -23.14 -0.07
C LYS A 426 -25.68 -24.09 -1.24
N SER A 427 -24.42 -24.31 -1.59
CA SER A 427 -24.05 -25.41 -2.46
C SER A 427 -24.54 -26.70 -1.80
N GLU A 428 -25.45 -27.42 -2.46
CA GLU A 428 -25.98 -28.71 -2.03
C GLU A 428 -24.89 -29.77 -1.82
#